data_AF-A0A8C1VER5-F1
#
_entry.id   AF-A0A8C1VER5-F1
#
_cell.length_a   1.000
_cell.length_b   1.000
_cell.length_c   1.000
_cell.angle_alpha   90.00
_cell.angle_beta   90.00
_cell.angle_gamma   90.00
#
_symmetry.space_group_name_H-M   'P 1'
#
loop_
_entity.id
_entity.type
_entity.pdbx_description
1 polymer ?
#
loop_
_entity_poly.entity_id
_entity_poly.type
_entity_poly.pdbx_seq_one_letter_code
_entity_poly.pdbx_strand_id
1 'polypeptide(L)'
;SSCIALSDLHGDGENKLVVGDLGTGVCNVKLKVYRGTGVLSESTLLDLPTGLVSFLMDLHEPRTPAIAVASGPFIYVYKNLRPYFKFTLPSLEVNPLEQDVWSQAKEVSSLCHVSSLDSPKPKYCIELSSHPVGLVRMGKNVVVGCTHETLHGYTQKGKKLWTAYLPAPVTTMALMDLPTRGFQAVLVGLANCEVHMYRDKNLISTIKTPDVVTSICFGRYGREDGTLIMTTKGGGLIVKILKRTAVFDDRDSAPGPPIAQSIRLNVPKKTKLYVDQTLRERENAVAMHRAFQMDLSRLRLAAARAYVKALESSLTPMSASLTEPLKMNAVVQGLGPSFKLTLNIQNTASCRPVMNLAISFLYDENLYSMRTAFFKIPLLVPGLNYPIDTFVECLSDKGISDIIKVFVLREGKSAPLLTAHINMPVSEGLALN
;
A
#
# COMPACT_ATOMS: atom_id res chain seq x y z
N SER A 1 -1.85 -3.67 -22.79
CA SER A 1 -2.06 -2.88 -24.03
C SER A 1 -3.12 -3.48 -24.96
N SER A 2 -4.41 -3.51 -24.59
CA SER A 2 -5.46 -4.12 -25.43
C SER A 2 -6.08 -3.17 -26.46
N CYS A 3 -6.03 -1.86 -26.24
CA CYS A 3 -6.70 -0.83 -27.07
C CYS A 3 -5.73 -0.07 -27.99
N ILE A 4 -4.63 -0.70 -28.41
CA ILE A 4 -3.62 -0.09 -29.28
C ILE A 4 -3.22 -1.08 -30.39
N ALA A 5 -3.14 -0.63 -31.64
CA ALA A 5 -2.72 -1.46 -32.76
C ALA A 5 -1.94 -0.66 -33.81
N LEU A 6 -1.12 -1.37 -34.58
CA LEU A 6 -0.40 -0.86 -35.75
C LEU A 6 -0.95 -1.52 -37.00
N SER A 7 -1.33 -0.74 -38.00
CA SER A 7 -1.95 -1.28 -39.21
C SER A 7 -1.82 -0.35 -40.41
N ASP A 8 -1.63 -0.93 -41.60
CA ASP A 8 -1.68 -0.21 -42.87
C ASP A 8 -3.13 -0.04 -43.34
N LEU A 9 -3.82 0.97 -42.79
CA LEU A 9 -5.25 1.20 -43.04
C LEU A 9 -5.59 1.63 -44.48
N HIS A 10 -4.60 1.96 -45.31
CA HIS A 10 -4.82 2.42 -46.69
C HIS A 10 -4.18 1.52 -47.74
N GLY A 11 -3.39 0.51 -47.33
CA GLY A 11 -2.64 -0.34 -48.26
C GLY A 11 -1.49 0.40 -48.94
N ASP A 12 -1.01 1.50 -48.36
CA ASP A 12 0.05 2.37 -48.91
C ASP A 12 1.46 1.98 -48.43
N GLY A 13 1.56 0.91 -47.63
CA GLY A 13 2.77 0.46 -46.97
C GLY A 13 3.19 1.32 -45.77
N GLU A 14 2.38 2.30 -45.38
CA GLU A 14 2.59 3.21 -44.25
C GLU A 14 1.66 2.85 -43.08
N ASN A 15 2.21 2.10 -42.12
CA ASN A 15 1.46 1.69 -40.93
C ASN A 15 1.09 2.90 -40.07
N LYS A 16 -0.17 2.96 -39.68
CA LYS A 16 -0.74 3.99 -38.81
C LYS A 16 -0.97 3.40 -37.42
N LEU A 17 -0.93 4.26 -36.42
CA LEU A 17 -1.14 3.87 -35.03
C LEU A 17 -2.60 4.15 -34.69
N VAL A 18 -3.29 3.12 -34.21
CA VAL A 18 -4.71 3.21 -33.83
C VAL A 18 -4.80 3.05 -32.31
N VAL A 19 -5.47 3.99 -31.65
CA VAL A 19 -5.62 4.04 -30.20
C VAL A 19 -7.10 4.23 -29.86
N GLY A 20 -7.65 3.32 -29.06
CA GLY A 20 -8.91 3.56 -28.34
C GLY A 20 -8.61 4.41 -27.12
N ASP A 21 -8.76 5.72 -27.25
CA ASP A 21 -8.54 6.68 -26.18
C ASP A 21 -9.76 6.71 -25.24
N LEU A 22 -9.51 6.45 -23.96
CA LEU A 22 -10.50 6.41 -22.90
C LEU A 22 -10.89 7.81 -22.42
N GLY A 23 -10.14 8.86 -22.79
CA GLY A 23 -10.37 10.22 -22.32
C GLY A 23 -10.32 10.31 -20.79
N THR A 24 -11.37 10.85 -20.17
CA THR A 24 -11.51 10.90 -18.70
C THR A 24 -12.18 9.65 -18.12
N GLY A 25 -12.53 8.67 -18.97
CA GLY A 25 -13.29 7.48 -18.58
C GLY A 25 -14.82 7.68 -18.54
N VAL A 26 -15.30 8.93 -18.56
CA VAL A 26 -16.75 9.26 -18.54
C VAL A 26 -17.14 10.06 -19.78
N CYS A 27 -16.23 10.88 -20.32
CA CYS A 27 -16.45 11.67 -21.52
C CYS A 27 -15.21 11.68 -22.42
N ASN A 28 -15.39 12.06 -23.68
CA ASN A 28 -14.35 12.15 -24.71
C ASN A 28 -13.67 10.81 -25.07
N VAL A 29 -14.41 9.71 -24.99
CA VAL A 29 -13.94 8.41 -25.51
C VAL A 29 -13.87 8.47 -27.03
N LYS A 30 -12.67 8.26 -27.59
CA LYS A 30 -12.40 8.46 -29.01
C LYS A 30 -11.53 7.36 -29.58
N LEU A 31 -11.82 6.94 -30.80
CA LEU A 31 -10.89 6.21 -31.64
C LEU A 31 -9.99 7.23 -32.34
N LYS A 32 -8.71 7.25 -31.98
CA LYS A 32 -7.68 8.13 -32.57
C LYS A 32 -6.77 7.34 -33.49
N VAL A 33 -6.51 7.89 -34.67
CA VAL A 33 -5.53 7.34 -35.60
C VAL A 33 -4.42 8.35 -35.79
N TYR A 34 -3.18 7.92 -35.63
CA TYR A 34 -1.99 8.74 -35.73
C TYR A 34 -1.20 8.41 -36.99
N ARG A 35 -0.62 9.46 -37.59
CA ARG A 35 0.35 9.40 -38.68
C ARG A 35 1.58 10.22 -38.26
N GLY A 36 2.74 9.57 -38.13
CA GLY A 36 3.92 10.20 -37.55
C GLY A 36 3.70 10.55 -36.07
N THR A 37 3.73 11.83 -35.70
CA THR A 37 3.40 12.28 -34.33
C THR A 37 2.06 13.00 -34.25
N GLY A 38 1.39 13.23 -35.39
CA GLY A 38 0.11 13.92 -35.47
C GLY A 38 -1.08 12.98 -35.48
N VAL A 39 -2.24 13.48 -35.05
CA VAL A 39 -3.52 12.79 -35.19
C VAL A 39 -4.04 13.00 -36.62
N LEU A 40 -4.27 11.90 -37.33
CA LEU A 40 -4.84 11.87 -38.68
C LEU A 40 -6.36 11.91 -38.66
N SER A 41 -6.98 11.16 -37.75
CA SER A 41 -8.45 11.11 -37.64
C SER A 41 -8.88 10.81 -36.21
N GLU A 42 -10.03 11.34 -35.84
CA GLU A 42 -10.71 11.03 -34.59
C GLU A 42 -12.14 10.62 -34.90
N SER A 43 -12.64 9.59 -34.21
CA SER A 43 -14.05 9.20 -34.24
C SER A 43 -14.53 9.01 -32.81
N THR A 44 -15.69 9.56 -32.47
CA THR A 44 -16.28 9.38 -31.14
C THR A 44 -16.74 7.94 -30.97
N LEU A 45 -16.39 7.35 -29.83
CA LEU A 45 -16.89 6.04 -29.43
C LEU A 45 -18.07 6.22 -28.47
N LEU A 46 -19.03 5.30 -28.53
CA LEU A 46 -20.25 5.37 -27.73
C LEU A 46 -20.04 4.95 -26.28
N ASP A 47 -19.04 4.09 -26.03
CA ASP A 47 -18.73 3.52 -24.73
C ASP A 47 -17.22 3.19 -24.66
N LEU A 48 -16.72 2.77 -23.49
CA LEU A 48 -15.31 2.49 -23.26
C LEU A 48 -14.83 1.30 -24.12
N PRO A 49 -13.75 1.46 -24.91
CA PRO A 49 -13.18 0.35 -25.64
C PRO A 49 -12.45 -0.61 -24.70
N THR A 50 -12.76 -1.89 -24.78
CA THR A 50 -12.11 -2.96 -24.00
C THR A 50 -10.96 -3.62 -24.77
N GLY A 51 -11.05 -3.64 -26.10
CA GLY A 51 -10.03 -4.16 -26.98
C GLY A 51 -10.13 -3.61 -28.40
N LEU A 52 -9.00 -3.55 -29.08
CA LEU A 52 -8.87 -3.07 -30.44
C LEU A 52 -7.98 -4.03 -31.23
N VAL A 53 -8.45 -4.43 -32.42
CA VAL A 53 -7.67 -5.29 -33.32
C VAL A 53 -7.82 -4.82 -34.76
N SER A 54 -6.74 -4.96 -35.52
CA SER A 54 -6.76 -4.81 -36.96
C SER A 54 -6.80 -6.19 -37.61
N PHE A 55 -7.68 -6.38 -38.59
CA PHE A 55 -7.83 -7.66 -39.28
C PHE A 55 -8.17 -7.45 -40.76
N LEU A 56 -7.88 -8.45 -41.59
CA LEU A 56 -8.22 -8.43 -43.01
C LEU A 56 -9.62 -9.02 -43.20
N MET A 57 -10.55 -8.25 -43.76
CA MET A 57 -11.92 -8.70 -44.01
C MET A 57 -12.04 -9.56 -45.28
N ASP A 58 -11.38 -9.12 -46.35
CA ASP A 58 -11.54 -9.68 -47.69
C ASP A 58 -10.28 -10.45 -48.10
N LEU A 59 -10.46 -11.55 -48.83
CA LEU A 59 -9.36 -12.34 -49.41
C LEU A 59 -8.89 -11.80 -50.77
N HIS A 60 -9.70 -10.94 -51.41
CA HIS A 60 -9.45 -10.34 -52.72
C HIS A 60 -8.47 -9.16 -52.65
N GLU A 61 -7.63 -8.98 -53.66
CA GLU A 61 -6.69 -7.87 -53.76
C GLU A 61 -7.33 -6.61 -54.37
N PRO A 62 -7.00 -5.39 -53.90
CA PRO A 62 -6.06 -5.07 -52.82
C PRO A 62 -6.66 -5.26 -51.41
N ARG A 63 -5.90 -5.91 -50.53
CA ARG A 63 -6.32 -6.23 -49.15
C ARG A 63 -6.08 -5.04 -48.23
N THR A 64 -7.13 -4.30 -47.88
CA THR A 64 -7.08 -3.25 -46.86
C THR A 64 -7.64 -3.77 -45.53
N PRO A 65 -6.92 -3.62 -44.41
CA PRO A 65 -7.38 -4.05 -43.11
C PRO A 65 -8.49 -3.15 -42.57
N ALA A 66 -9.43 -3.76 -41.85
CA ALA A 66 -10.43 -3.08 -41.06
C ALA A 66 -10.02 -3.08 -39.58
N ILE A 67 -10.56 -2.12 -38.83
CA ILE A 67 -10.38 -2.01 -37.38
C ILE A 67 -11.64 -2.54 -36.72
N ALA A 68 -11.51 -3.49 -35.79
CA ALA A 68 -12.57 -3.88 -34.87
C ALA A 68 -12.30 -3.28 -33.49
N VAL A 69 -13.29 -2.60 -32.94
CA VAL A 69 -13.29 -2.03 -31.60
C VAL A 69 -14.39 -2.72 -30.78
N ALA A 70 -14.00 -3.41 -29.72
CA ALA A 70 -14.93 -4.01 -28.76
C ALA A 70 -15.32 -2.98 -27.70
N SER A 71 -16.61 -2.75 -27.51
CA SER A 71 -17.13 -1.78 -26.54
C SER A 71 -18.55 -2.14 -26.13
N GLY A 72 -18.77 -2.31 -24.82
CA GLY A 72 -20.01 -2.88 -24.28
C GLY A 72 -20.31 -4.28 -24.87
N PRO A 73 -21.59 -4.58 -25.21
CA PRO A 73 -21.96 -5.84 -25.86
C PRO A 73 -21.77 -5.84 -27.39
N PHE A 74 -21.04 -4.84 -27.92
CA PHE A 74 -20.93 -4.60 -29.36
C PHE A 74 -19.49 -4.69 -29.86
N ILE A 75 -19.32 -5.12 -31.11
CA ILE A 75 -18.08 -4.99 -31.87
C ILE A 75 -18.34 -4.06 -33.05
N TYR A 76 -17.66 -2.92 -33.06
CA TYR A 76 -17.74 -1.91 -34.11
C TYR A 76 -16.60 -2.12 -35.11
N VAL A 77 -16.94 -2.35 -36.37
CA VAL A 77 -15.98 -2.50 -37.47
C VAL A 77 -15.90 -1.20 -38.25
N TYR A 78 -14.69 -0.69 -38.42
CA TYR A 78 -14.38 0.49 -39.22
C TYR A 78 -13.57 0.07 -40.45
N LYS A 79 -14.07 0.43 -41.64
CA LYS A 79 -13.37 0.23 -42.92
C LYS A 79 -13.04 1.60 -43.49
N ASN A 80 -11.78 1.83 -43.86
CA ASN A 80 -11.29 3.14 -44.30
C ASN A 80 -11.66 4.29 -43.34
N LEU A 81 -11.49 4.06 -42.04
CA LEU A 81 -11.79 5.03 -40.97
C LEU A 81 -13.27 5.44 -40.85
N ARG A 82 -14.18 4.71 -41.51
CA ARG A 82 -15.62 4.95 -41.43
C ARG A 82 -16.32 3.78 -40.74
N PRO A 83 -17.33 4.02 -39.89
CA PRO A 83 -18.18 2.95 -39.35
C PRO A 83 -18.75 2.13 -40.50
N TYR A 84 -18.52 0.81 -40.47
CA TYR A 84 -18.93 -0.11 -41.52
C TYR A 84 -19.99 -1.09 -41.02
N PHE A 85 -19.74 -1.69 -39.86
CA PHE A 85 -20.62 -2.73 -39.32
C PHE A 85 -20.65 -2.69 -37.79
N LYS A 86 -21.81 -3.03 -37.22
CA LYS A 86 -21.99 -3.20 -35.77
C LYS A 86 -22.47 -4.63 -35.52
N PHE A 87 -21.64 -5.42 -34.86
CA PHE A 87 -22.02 -6.74 -34.37
C PHE A 87 -22.52 -6.63 -32.94
N THR A 88 -23.60 -7.34 -32.61
CA THR A 88 -24.15 -7.43 -31.25
C THR A 88 -23.98 -8.85 -30.75
N LEU A 89 -23.42 -9.01 -29.55
CA LEU A 89 -23.29 -10.33 -28.93
C LEU A 89 -24.69 -10.94 -28.72
N PRO A 90 -24.88 -12.24 -29.02
CA PRO A 90 -26.15 -12.91 -28.76
C PRO A 90 -26.43 -12.91 -27.25
N SER A 91 -27.62 -12.48 -26.85
CA SER A 91 -28.07 -12.60 -25.47
C SER A 91 -28.25 -14.07 -25.13
N LEU A 92 -27.73 -14.49 -23.99
CA LEU A 92 -28.03 -15.80 -23.44
C LEU A 92 -29.39 -15.77 -22.75
N GLU A 93 -30.12 -16.88 -22.83
CA GLU A 93 -31.36 -17.03 -22.07
C GLU A 93 -31.04 -17.06 -20.58
N VAL A 94 -31.89 -16.39 -19.80
CA VAL A 94 -31.79 -16.36 -18.34
C VAL A 94 -32.13 -17.75 -17.81
N ASN A 95 -31.48 -18.18 -16.73
CA ASN A 95 -31.78 -19.45 -16.12
C ASN A 95 -33.27 -19.48 -15.68
N PRO A 96 -34.06 -20.52 -16.03
CA PRO A 96 -35.47 -20.59 -15.67
C PRO A 96 -35.76 -20.36 -14.18
N LEU A 97 -34.89 -20.86 -13.28
CA LEU A 97 -35.04 -20.64 -11.84
C LEU A 97 -34.88 -19.16 -11.43
N GLU A 98 -33.95 -18.46 -12.07
CA GLU A 98 -33.77 -17.01 -11.88
C GLU A 98 -34.96 -16.25 -12.46
N GLN A 99 -35.50 -16.72 -13.59
CA GLN A 99 -36.67 -16.13 -14.23
C GLN A 99 -37.94 -16.28 -13.38
N ASP A 100 -38.12 -17.40 -12.68
CA ASP A 100 -39.21 -17.62 -11.73
C ASP A 100 -39.09 -16.68 -10.52
N VAL A 101 -37.89 -16.57 -9.93
CA VAL A 101 -37.62 -15.63 -8.82
C VAL A 101 -37.83 -14.18 -9.27
N TRP A 102 -37.39 -13.83 -10.49
CA TRP A 102 -37.57 -12.49 -11.05
C TRP A 102 -39.05 -12.17 -11.30
N SER A 103 -39.82 -13.17 -11.73
CA SER A 103 -41.27 -13.03 -11.91
C SER A 103 -41.99 -12.88 -10.57
N GLN A 104 -41.55 -13.57 -9.53
CA GLN A 104 -42.05 -13.41 -8.16
C GLN A 104 -41.64 -12.06 -7.54
N ALA A 105 -40.43 -11.57 -7.83
CA ALA A 105 -39.93 -10.29 -7.34
C ALA A 105 -40.62 -9.06 -7.96
N LYS A 106 -41.32 -9.23 -9.10
CA LYS A 106 -42.22 -8.19 -9.62
C LYS A 106 -43.43 -7.96 -8.71
N GLU A 107 -43.75 -8.88 -7.81
CA GLU A 107 -44.87 -8.76 -6.86
C GLU A 107 -44.43 -8.39 -5.44
N VAL A 108 -43.19 -8.67 -5.00
CA VAL A 108 -42.69 -8.26 -3.68
C VAL A 108 -41.18 -7.97 -3.71
N SER A 109 -40.81 -6.78 -3.23
CA SER A 109 -39.44 -6.29 -3.09
C SER A 109 -38.66 -7.05 -2.01
N SER A 110 -37.85 -8.06 -2.37
CA SER A 110 -36.74 -8.59 -1.55
C SER A 110 -35.82 -9.47 -2.42
N LEU A 111 -34.53 -9.14 -2.51
CA LEU A 111 -33.54 -9.86 -3.32
C LEU A 111 -32.63 -10.74 -2.44
N CYS A 112 -32.43 -12.00 -2.83
CA CYS A 112 -31.32 -12.84 -2.39
C CYS A 112 -30.62 -13.49 -3.60
N HIS A 113 -29.28 -13.48 -3.59
CA HIS A 113 -28.39 -13.98 -4.65
C HIS A 113 -28.13 -15.48 -4.55
N VAL A 114 -28.07 -16.20 -5.70
CA VAL A 114 -27.30 -17.45 -5.86
C VAL A 114 -26.73 -17.58 -7.29
N SER A 115 -25.66 -18.37 -7.36
CA SER A 115 -24.50 -18.51 -8.24
C SER A 115 -24.62 -19.28 -9.58
N SER A 116 -23.85 -18.76 -10.54
CA SER A 116 -22.93 -19.36 -11.55
C SER A 116 -23.34 -20.56 -12.42
N LEU A 117 -23.34 -20.33 -13.74
CA LEU A 117 -23.35 -21.33 -14.81
C LEU A 117 -22.08 -22.19 -14.84
N ASP A 118 -22.28 -23.50 -15.01
CA ASP A 118 -21.25 -24.48 -15.32
C ASP A 118 -20.80 -24.30 -16.79
N SER A 119 -19.57 -23.85 -16.98
CA SER A 119 -18.90 -23.79 -18.30
C SER A 119 -18.02 -25.02 -18.51
N PRO A 120 -17.78 -25.47 -19.75
CA PRO A 120 -16.92 -26.63 -20.00
C PRO A 120 -15.53 -26.41 -19.40
N LYS A 121 -15.13 -27.28 -18.46
CA LYS A 121 -13.87 -27.16 -17.73
C LYS A 121 -12.68 -27.13 -18.70
N PRO A 122 -11.78 -26.15 -18.59
CA PRO A 122 -10.63 -26.05 -19.48
C PRO A 122 -9.73 -27.28 -19.35
N LYS A 123 -9.21 -27.78 -20.48
CA LYS A 123 -8.34 -28.97 -20.53
C LYS A 123 -7.04 -28.79 -19.74
N TYR A 124 -6.54 -27.55 -19.63
CA TYR A 124 -5.34 -27.20 -18.88
C TYR A 124 -5.62 -25.95 -18.04
N CYS A 125 -5.22 -25.99 -16.77
CA CYS A 125 -5.29 -24.85 -15.84
C CYS A 125 -3.92 -24.65 -15.20
N ILE A 126 -3.49 -23.39 -15.10
CA ILE A 126 -2.23 -23.01 -14.46
C ILE A 126 -2.58 -21.98 -13.40
N GLU A 127 -2.32 -22.31 -12.14
CA GLU A 127 -2.49 -21.36 -11.04
C GLU A 127 -1.29 -20.43 -10.94
N LEU A 128 -1.59 -19.15 -10.71
CA LEU A 128 -0.61 -18.10 -10.47
C LEU A 128 -0.69 -17.68 -9.01
N SER A 129 0.43 -17.24 -8.42
CA SER A 129 0.44 -16.75 -7.04
C SER A 129 -0.21 -15.38 -6.85
N SER A 130 -0.49 -14.64 -7.93
CA SER A 130 -1.31 -13.42 -7.92
C SER A 130 -1.88 -13.11 -9.29
N HIS A 131 -2.72 -12.06 -9.36
CA HIS A 131 -3.41 -11.64 -10.58
C HIS A 131 -2.41 -11.35 -11.72
N PRO A 132 -2.68 -11.84 -12.94
CA PRO A 132 -1.88 -11.51 -14.10
C PRO A 132 -2.19 -10.08 -14.57
N VAL A 133 -1.17 -9.26 -14.73
CA VAL A 133 -1.26 -7.92 -15.34
C VAL A 133 -1.16 -8.01 -16.86
N GLY A 134 -0.38 -8.97 -17.37
CA GLY A 134 -0.19 -9.19 -18.79
C GLY A 134 0.25 -10.61 -19.09
N LEU A 135 -0.11 -11.06 -20.29
CA LEU A 135 0.26 -12.37 -20.81
C LEU A 135 0.81 -12.17 -22.23
N VAL A 136 2.02 -12.68 -22.47
CA VAL A 136 2.70 -12.57 -23.75
C VAL A 136 3.16 -13.95 -24.18
N ARG A 137 2.80 -14.36 -25.39
CA ARG A 137 3.29 -15.60 -25.99
C ARG A 137 4.62 -15.34 -26.69
N MET A 138 5.63 -16.14 -26.38
CA MET A 138 6.94 -16.14 -27.04
C MET A 138 7.22 -17.54 -27.59
N GLY A 139 7.05 -17.73 -28.90
CA GLY A 139 7.18 -19.04 -29.55
C GLY A 139 6.33 -20.13 -28.87
N LYS A 140 7.01 -21.08 -28.21
CA LYS A 140 6.40 -22.24 -27.49
C LYS A 140 6.14 -21.98 -26.00
N ASN A 141 6.53 -20.81 -25.50
CA ASN A 141 6.40 -20.43 -24.10
C ASN A 141 5.39 -19.29 -23.94
N VAL A 142 4.85 -19.16 -22.74
CA VAL A 142 3.96 -18.09 -22.32
C VAL A 142 4.62 -17.40 -21.13
N VAL A 143 4.72 -16.08 -21.21
CA VAL A 143 5.27 -15.26 -20.14
C VAL A 143 4.14 -14.46 -19.51
N VAL A 144 4.06 -14.49 -18.19
CA VAL A 144 3.01 -13.83 -17.41
C VAL A 144 3.66 -12.88 -16.41
N GLY A 145 3.26 -11.61 -16.44
CA GLY A 145 3.62 -10.64 -15.42
C GLY A 145 2.55 -10.58 -14.36
N CYS A 146 2.95 -10.71 -13.09
CA CYS A 146 2.05 -10.75 -11.95
C CYS A 146 2.11 -9.46 -11.14
N THR A 147 1.06 -9.17 -10.38
CA THR A 147 0.96 -7.96 -9.56
C THR A 147 2.02 -7.88 -8.44
N HIS A 148 2.55 -9.01 -7.97
CA HIS A 148 3.60 -9.08 -6.94
C HIS A 148 5.03 -8.89 -7.48
N GLU A 149 5.20 -8.08 -8.53
CA GLU A 149 6.54 -7.72 -9.05
C GLU A 149 7.35 -8.93 -9.54
N THR A 150 6.68 -9.90 -10.18
CA THR A 150 7.39 -11.04 -10.80
C THR A 150 6.93 -11.30 -12.22
N LEU A 151 7.87 -11.83 -13.00
CA LEU A 151 7.65 -12.37 -14.32
C LEU A 151 7.84 -13.90 -14.29
N HIS A 152 6.86 -14.65 -14.77
CA HIS A 152 6.90 -16.11 -14.83
C HIS A 152 6.91 -16.59 -16.28
N GLY A 153 7.80 -17.51 -16.61
CA GLY A 153 7.78 -18.23 -17.89
C GLY A 153 7.17 -19.62 -17.71
N TYR A 154 6.21 -19.98 -18.58
CA TYR A 154 5.56 -21.28 -18.63
C TYR A 154 5.67 -21.89 -20.03
N THR A 155 5.67 -23.21 -20.11
CA THR A 155 5.43 -23.92 -21.38
C THR A 155 3.96 -23.85 -21.78
N GLN A 156 3.63 -24.08 -23.05
CA GLN A 156 2.22 -24.23 -23.49
C GLN A 156 1.45 -25.34 -22.77
N LYS A 157 2.14 -26.33 -22.18
CA LYS A 157 1.53 -27.41 -21.39
C LYS A 157 1.37 -27.06 -19.90
N GLY A 158 1.84 -25.88 -19.47
CA GLY A 158 1.67 -25.38 -18.12
C GLY A 158 2.81 -25.65 -17.13
N LYS A 159 3.90 -26.30 -17.55
CA LYS A 159 5.10 -26.42 -16.71
C LYS A 159 5.78 -25.05 -16.55
N LYS A 160 6.01 -24.62 -15.30
CA LYS A 160 6.79 -23.42 -14.96
C LYS A 160 8.27 -23.63 -15.30
N LEU A 161 8.86 -22.69 -16.03
CA LEU A 161 10.25 -22.71 -16.47
C LEU A 161 11.14 -21.87 -15.56
N TRP A 162 10.75 -20.63 -15.28
CA TRP A 162 11.56 -19.68 -14.50
C TRP A 162 10.71 -18.61 -13.83
N THR A 163 11.35 -17.84 -12.94
CA THR A 163 10.80 -16.64 -12.32
C THR A 163 11.88 -15.57 -12.26
N ALA A 164 11.52 -14.35 -12.66
CA ALA A 164 12.33 -13.16 -12.49
C ALA A 164 11.61 -12.19 -11.54
N TYR A 165 12.35 -11.61 -10.62
CA TYR A 165 11.86 -10.56 -9.73
C TYR A 165 12.10 -9.20 -10.39
N LEU A 166 11.09 -8.34 -10.33
CA LEU A 166 11.09 -7.03 -10.94
C LEU A 166 11.31 -5.98 -9.83
N PRO A 167 11.95 -4.84 -10.14
CA PRO A 167 12.22 -3.79 -9.16
C PRO A 167 10.99 -2.94 -8.80
N ALA A 168 9.88 -3.11 -9.53
CA ALA A 168 8.63 -2.37 -9.33
C ALA A 168 7.43 -3.13 -9.95
N PRO A 169 6.18 -2.73 -9.65
CA PRO A 169 4.99 -3.35 -10.21
C PRO A 169 4.87 -3.23 -11.73
N VAL A 170 4.39 -4.29 -12.38
CA VAL A 170 4.12 -4.32 -13.82
C VAL A 170 2.91 -3.43 -14.12
N THR A 171 3.02 -2.58 -15.12
CA THR A 171 1.91 -1.74 -15.62
C THR A 171 1.36 -2.24 -16.94
N THR A 172 2.23 -2.71 -17.83
CA THR A 172 1.83 -3.25 -19.12
C THR A 172 2.91 -4.17 -19.70
N MET A 173 2.51 -5.06 -20.60
CA MET A 173 3.42 -5.97 -21.30
C MET A 173 3.10 -6.02 -22.78
N ALA A 174 4.13 -6.23 -23.60
CA ALA A 174 4.00 -6.44 -25.03
C ALA A 174 5.09 -7.39 -25.56
N LEU A 175 4.78 -8.08 -26.66
CA LEU A 175 5.78 -8.82 -27.43
C LEU A 175 6.61 -7.82 -28.25
N MET A 176 7.93 -7.98 -28.21
CA MET A 176 8.84 -7.42 -29.19
C MET A 176 9.29 -8.54 -30.12
N ASP A 177 8.81 -8.52 -31.36
CA ASP A 177 9.15 -9.51 -32.38
C ASP A 177 9.90 -8.83 -33.51
N LEU A 178 11.08 -9.33 -33.83
CA LEU A 178 11.94 -8.88 -34.92
C LEU A 178 12.25 -10.07 -35.84
N PRO A 179 11.35 -10.39 -36.78
CA PRO A 179 11.48 -11.57 -37.64
C PRO A 179 12.77 -11.57 -38.46
N THR A 180 13.19 -10.40 -38.96
CA THR A 180 14.41 -10.22 -39.78
C THR A 180 15.69 -10.56 -39.04
N ARG A 181 15.66 -10.61 -37.69
CA ARG A 181 16.79 -10.97 -36.83
C ARG A 181 16.57 -12.26 -36.06
N GLY A 182 15.42 -12.92 -36.22
CA GLY A 182 15.03 -14.07 -35.41
C GLY A 182 14.99 -13.77 -33.90
N PHE A 183 14.69 -12.52 -33.52
CA PHE A 183 14.77 -12.06 -32.14
C PHE A 183 13.36 -11.83 -31.56
N GLN A 184 13.09 -12.40 -30.39
CA GLN A 184 11.87 -12.19 -29.62
C GLN A 184 12.21 -11.85 -28.17
N ALA A 185 11.50 -10.87 -27.61
CA ALA A 185 11.60 -10.47 -26.21
C ALA A 185 10.24 -10.03 -25.66
N VAL A 186 10.09 -10.02 -24.34
CA VAL A 186 8.97 -9.37 -23.65
C VAL A 186 9.39 -7.98 -23.21
N LEU A 187 8.61 -6.98 -23.61
CA LEU A 187 8.68 -5.64 -23.04
C LEU A 187 7.77 -5.59 -21.82
N VAL A 188 8.30 -5.09 -20.71
CA VAL A 188 7.59 -4.96 -19.44
C VAL A 188 7.70 -3.51 -19.00
N GLY A 189 6.59 -2.79 -19.03
CA GLY A 189 6.48 -1.47 -18.42
C GLY A 189 6.33 -1.60 -16.90
N LEU A 190 7.07 -0.79 -16.16
CA LEU A 190 7.11 -0.81 -14.71
C LEU A 190 6.66 0.54 -14.13
N ALA A 191 6.13 0.51 -12.90
CA ALA A 191 5.67 1.70 -12.20
C ALA A 191 6.78 2.67 -11.76
N ASN A 192 8.07 2.25 -11.81
CA ASN A 192 9.23 3.09 -11.52
C ASN A 192 9.73 3.90 -12.74
N CYS A 193 8.87 4.12 -13.74
CA CYS A 193 9.17 4.83 -14.98
C CYS A 193 10.27 4.17 -15.84
N GLU A 194 10.42 2.84 -15.74
CA GLU A 194 11.31 2.06 -16.58
C GLU A 194 10.54 1.05 -17.43
N VAL A 195 11.05 0.78 -18.63
CA VAL A 195 10.61 -0.31 -19.49
C VAL A 195 11.75 -1.29 -19.62
N HIS A 196 11.54 -2.51 -19.14
CA HIS A 196 12.50 -3.59 -19.19
C HIS A 196 12.24 -4.48 -20.41
N MET A 197 13.31 -4.95 -21.03
CA MET A 197 13.25 -5.93 -22.11
C MET A 197 13.86 -7.25 -21.63
N TYR A 198 13.02 -8.28 -21.52
CA TYR A 198 13.42 -9.61 -21.06
C TYR A 198 13.41 -10.62 -22.21
N ARG A 199 14.42 -11.48 -22.25
CA ARG A 199 14.42 -12.70 -23.06
C ARG A 199 14.65 -13.87 -22.13
N ASP A 200 13.67 -14.77 -22.09
CA ASP A 200 13.55 -15.75 -21.02
C ASP A 200 13.66 -15.06 -19.64
N LYS A 201 14.56 -15.53 -18.77
CA LYS A 201 14.79 -14.95 -17.44
C LYS A 201 15.69 -13.71 -17.47
N ASN A 202 16.41 -13.45 -18.57
CA ASN A 202 17.51 -12.49 -18.61
C ASN A 202 17.00 -11.09 -18.99
N LEU A 203 17.45 -10.07 -18.24
CA LEU A 203 17.22 -8.67 -18.57
C LEU A 203 18.24 -8.23 -19.63
N ILE A 204 17.77 -7.87 -20.82
CA ILE A 204 18.64 -7.44 -21.92
C ILE A 204 18.88 -5.93 -21.88
N SER A 205 17.82 -5.14 -21.67
CA SER A 205 17.90 -3.69 -21.73
C SER A 205 16.87 -3.03 -20.84
N THR A 206 17.19 -1.83 -20.37
CA THR A 206 16.32 -0.96 -19.58
C THR A 206 16.22 0.39 -20.27
N ILE A 207 15.00 0.84 -20.51
CA ILE A 207 14.68 2.14 -21.09
C ILE A 207 14.05 3.00 -19.99
N LYS A 208 14.67 4.12 -19.67
CA LYS A 208 14.08 5.12 -18.77
C LYS A 208 13.07 5.98 -19.52
N THR A 209 11.95 6.25 -18.88
CA THR A 209 10.86 7.07 -19.40
C THR A 209 10.57 8.22 -18.44
N PRO A 210 10.07 9.36 -18.93
CA PRO A 210 9.81 10.53 -18.08
C PRO A 210 8.62 10.33 -17.13
N ASP A 211 7.70 9.42 -17.44
CA ASP A 211 6.49 9.12 -16.69
C ASP A 211 6.11 7.64 -16.88
N VAL A 212 5.26 7.11 -16.01
CA VAL A 212 4.84 5.71 -15.99
C VAL A 212 4.17 5.33 -17.30
N VAL A 213 4.67 4.28 -17.94
CA VAL A 213 4.12 3.77 -19.21
C VAL A 213 2.90 2.90 -18.94
N THR A 214 1.76 3.26 -19.53
CA THR A 214 0.47 2.56 -19.39
C THR A 214 0.15 1.66 -20.58
N SER A 215 0.63 1.99 -21.78
CA SER A 215 0.55 1.09 -22.93
C SER A 215 1.86 1.05 -23.69
N ILE A 216 2.19 -0.14 -24.20
CA ILE A 216 3.34 -0.42 -25.05
C ILE A 216 2.86 -1.23 -26.26
N CYS A 217 3.32 -0.88 -27.45
CA CYS A 217 3.27 -1.75 -28.62
C CYS A 217 4.58 -1.63 -29.42
N PHE A 218 4.96 -2.72 -30.08
CA PHE A 218 6.16 -2.78 -30.89
C PHE A 218 5.80 -3.35 -32.26
N GLY A 219 6.33 -2.75 -33.32
CA GLY A 219 6.19 -3.25 -34.68
C GLY A 219 6.45 -2.17 -35.71
N ARG A 220 5.96 -2.41 -36.94
CA ARG A 220 6.11 -1.46 -38.03
C ARG A 220 5.20 -0.25 -37.84
N TYR A 221 5.78 0.94 -37.85
CA TYR A 221 5.08 2.23 -37.81
C TYR A 221 5.64 3.17 -38.86
N GLY A 222 4.75 3.77 -39.65
CA GLY A 222 5.13 4.39 -40.92
C GLY A 222 5.80 3.37 -41.83
N ARG A 223 7.04 3.65 -42.21
CA ARG A 223 7.87 2.77 -43.06
C ARG A 223 9.00 2.06 -42.30
N GLU A 224 9.09 2.24 -40.98
CA GLU A 224 10.14 1.65 -40.15
C GLU A 224 9.60 0.41 -39.42
N ASP A 225 10.23 -0.74 -39.65
CA ASP A 225 9.76 -2.05 -39.15
C ASP A 225 9.97 -2.26 -37.64
N GLY A 226 10.87 -1.50 -37.01
CA GLY A 226 11.27 -1.67 -35.61
C GLY A 226 10.95 -0.46 -34.75
N THR A 227 9.67 -0.15 -34.57
CA THR A 227 9.24 1.02 -33.78
C THR A 227 8.58 0.60 -32.48
N LEU A 228 9.07 1.15 -31.37
CA LEU A 228 8.49 1.03 -30.04
C LEU A 228 7.64 2.26 -29.76
N ILE A 229 6.35 2.05 -29.49
CA ILE A 229 5.40 3.10 -29.12
C ILE A 229 4.96 2.88 -27.69
N MET A 230 4.98 3.95 -26.91
CA MET A 230 4.63 3.95 -25.50
C MET A 230 3.68 5.12 -25.22
N THR A 231 2.64 4.88 -24.44
CA THR A 231 1.81 5.96 -23.86
C THR A 231 2.07 6.06 -22.38
N THR A 232 2.15 7.28 -21.85
CA THR A 232 2.36 7.52 -20.43
C THR A 232 1.05 7.79 -19.72
N LYS A 233 1.04 7.64 -18.39
CA LYS A 233 -0.09 7.93 -17.52
C LYS A 233 -0.60 9.37 -17.69
N GLY A 234 0.30 10.33 -17.90
CA GLY A 234 -0.02 11.72 -18.21
C GLY A 234 -0.56 11.98 -19.63
N GLY A 235 -0.79 10.95 -20.46
CA GLY A 235 -1.29 11.09 -21.82
C GLY A 235 -0.22 11.39 -22.88
N GLY A 236 1.06 11.34 -22.52
CA GLY A 236 2.18 11.55 -23.45
C GLY A 236 2.36 10.37 -24.40
N LEU A 237 2.69 10.65 -25.66
CA LEU A 237 3.06 9.65 -26.67
C LEU A 237 4.57 9.67 -26.90
N ILE A 238 5.23 8.52 -26.70
CA ILE A 238 6.68 8.37 -26.90
C ILE A 238 6.90 7.35 -28.02
N VAL A 239 7.64 7.75 -29.05
CA VAL A 239 8.01 6.89 -30.18
C VAL A 239 9.52 6.72 -30.20
N LYS A 240 10.00 5.46 -30.17
CA LYS A 240 11.42 5.11 -30.27
C LYS A 240 11.64 4.18 -31.46
N ILE A 241 12.49 4.60 -32.40
CA ILE A 241 12.86 3.80 -33.57
C ILE A 241 14.14 3.03 -33.23
N LEU A 242 14.12 1.72 -33.44
CA LEU A 242 15.26 0.86 -33.23
C LEU A 242 16.27 1.04 -34.37
N LYS A 243 17.52 1.34 -34.02
CA LYS A 243 18.60 1.49 -35.02
C LYS A 243 18.87 0.15 -35.71
N ARG A 244 19.13 0.19 -37.03
CA ARG A 244 19.53 -0.98 -37.82
C ARG A 244 20.86 -1.61 -37.36
N THR A 245 21.69 -0.88 -36.64
CA THR A 245 22.95 -1.38 -36.07
C THR A 245 22.82 -1.88 -34.63
N ALA A 246 21.63 -1.85 -34.02
CA ALA A 246 21.44 -2.33 -32.65
C ALA A 246 21.74 -3.82 -32.57
N VAL A 247 22.46 -4.26 -31.54
CA VAL A 247 22.72 -5.68 -31.25
C VAL A 247 22.20 -5.96 -29.84
N PHE A 248 21.57 -7.12 -29.66
CA PHE A 248 21.04 -7.57 -28.38
C PHE A 248 21.88 -8.74 -27.90
N ASP A 249 22.83 -8.47 -27.01
CA ASP A 249 23.70 -9.52 -26.47
C ASP A 249 22.95 -10.31 -25.40
N ASP A 250 22.99 -11.63 -25.51
CA ASP A 250 22.61 -12.53 -24.42
C ASP A 250 23.70 -12.44 -23.35
N ARG A 251 23.55 -11.50 -22.43
CA ARG A 251 24.38 -11.50 -21.22
C ARG A 251 23.95 -12.68 -20.36
N ASP A 252 24.69 -13.78 -20.43
CA ASP A 252 24.72 -14.78 -19.37
C ASP A 252 25.24 -14.10 -18.11
N SER A 253 24.35 -13.47 -17.35
CA SER A 253 24.63 -13.07 -15.98
C SER A 253 24.67 -14.32 -15.11
N ALA A 254 25.74 -15.10 -15.23
CA ALA A 254 26.17 -15.96 -14.14
C ALA A 254 26.39 -15.01 -12.94
N PRO A 255 25.56 -15.09 -11.88
CA PRO A 255 25.70 -14.18 -10.76
C PRO A 255 27.06 -14.44 -10.13
N GLY A 256 27.92 -13.42 -10.13
CA GLY A 256 29.17 -13.45 -9.36
C GLY A 256 28.87 -13.63 -7.85
N PRO A 257 29.91 -13.83 -7.03
CA PRO A 257 29.74 -13.89 -5.59
C PRO A 257 28.94 -12.67 -5.07
N PRO A 258 28.03 -12.86 -4.11
CA PRO A 258 27.19 -11.78 -3.60
C PRO A 258 28.04 -10.57 -3.17
N ILE A 259 27.63 -9.37 -3.56
CA ILE A 259 28.32 -8.10 -3.20
C ILE A 259 28.48 -7.99 -1.67
N ALA A 260 27.61 -8.62 -0.89
CA ALA A 260 27.74 -8.68 0.57
C ALA A 260 29.09 -9.25 1.05
N GLN A 261 29.75 -10.12 0.27
CA GLN A 261 31.06 -10.69 0.61
C GLN A 261 32.21 -9.68 0.46
N SER A 262 32.04 -8.58 -0.28
CA SER A 262 33.05 -7.52 -0.40
C SER A 262 32.91 -6.43 0.66
N ILE A 263 31.85 -6.48 1.48
CA ILE A 263 31.63 -5.53 2.57
C ILE A 263 32.43 -5.97 3.80
N ARG A 264 33.49 -5.22 4.11
CA ARG A 264 34.27 -5.44 5.35
C ARG A 264 33.38 -5.21 6.57
N LEU A 265 33.35 -6.17 7.49
CA LEU A 265 32.63 -6.03 8.76
C LEU A 265 33.20 -4.85 9.57
N ASN A 266 32.32 -3.96 10.02
CA ASN A 266 32.67 -2.84 10.88
C ASN A 266 32.78 -3.30 12.35
N VAL A 267 33.86 -4.02 12.67
CA VAL A 267 34.13 -4.47 14.04
C VAL A 267 34.84 -3.35 14.82
N PRO A 268 34.24 -2.82 15.91
CA PRO A 268 34.89 -1.80 16.73
C PRO A 268 36.24 -2.29 17.27
N LYS A 269 37.26 -1.43 17.22
CA LYS A 269 38.59 -1.77 17.75
C LYS A 269 38.62 -1.61 19.27
N LYS A 270 39.15 -2.61 19.97
CA LYS A 270 39.43 -2.53 21.41
C LYS A 270 40.61 -1.57 21.64
N THR A 271 40.41 -0.56 22.47
CA THR A 271 41.43 0.42 22.82
C THR A 271 42.34 -0.10 23.94
N LYS A 272 43.48 0.57 24.15
CA LYS A 272 44.37 0.26 25.29
C LYS A 272 43.62 0.31 26.64
N LEU A 273 42.70 1.25 26.81
CA LEU A 273 41.89 1.37 28.02
C LEU A 273 41.10 0.08 28.34
N TYR A 274 40.53 -0.57 27.33
CA TYR A 274 39.83 -1.85 27.51
C TYR A 274 40.79 -2.95 27.98
N VAL A 275 42.00 -2.99 27.43
CA VAL A 275 43.03 -3.98 27.81
C VAL A 275 43.48 -3.73 29.25
N ASP A 276 43.75 -2.49 29.62
CA ASP A 276 44.19 -2.09 30.96
C ASP A 276 43.11 -2.40 32.03
N GLN A 277 41.82 -2.17 31.70
CA GLN A 277 40.69 -2.56 32.57
C GLN A 277 40.62 -4.07 32.79
N THR A 278 40.87 -4.87 31.74
CA THR A 278 40.86 -6.34 31.82
C THR A 278 41.98 -6.85 32.75
N LEU A 279 43.16 -6.22 32.70
CA LEU A 279 44.27 -6.57 33.62
C LEU A 279 43.93 -6.23 35.07
N ARG A 280 43.35 -5.05 35.33
CA ARG A 280 42.89 -4.65 36.68
C ARG A 280 41.83 -5.61 37.23
N GLU A 281 40.86 -6.00 36.41
CA GLU A 281 39.82 -6.97 36.80
C GLU A 281 40.43 -8.33 37.14
N ARG A 282 41.40 -8.81 36.34
CA ARG A 282 42.06 -10.09 36.58
C ARG A 282 42.78 -10.14 37.93
N GLU A 283 43.45 -9.05 38.31
CA GLU A 283 44.23 -8.98 39.56
C GLU A 283 43.36 -8.77 40.81
N ASN A 284 42.24 -8.05 40.69
CA ASN A 284 41.41 -7.62 41.82
C ASN A 284 39.98 -8.20 41.84
N ALA A 285 39.72 -9.25 41.05
CA ALA A 285 38.39 -9.80 40.83
C ALA A 285 37.61 -10.08 42.13
N VAL A 286 38.27 -10.68 43.13
CA VAL A 286 37.63 -11.07 44.39
C VAL A 286 37.14 -9.86 45.19
N ALA A 287 37.95 -8.80 45.26
CA ALA A 287 37.60 -7.57 45.97
C ALA A 287 36.45 -6.83 45.25
N MET A 288 36.53 -6.72 43.92
CA MET A 288 35.47 -6.12 43.09
C MET A 288 34.15 -6.87 43.24
N HIS A 289 34.17 -8.21 43.21
CA HIS A 289 32.99 -9.03 43.42
C HIS A 289 32.35 -8.81 44.80
N ARG A 290 33.15 -8.81 45.87
CA ARG A 290 32.64 -8.59 47.24
C ARG A 290 32.04 -7.19 47.41
N ALA A 291 32.69 -6.15 46.88
CA ALA A 291 32.17 -4.79 46.89
C ALA A 291 30.82 -4.70 46.15
N PHE A 292 30.75 -5.29 44.95
CA PHE A 292 29.52 -5.35 44.17
C PHE A 292 28.37 -6.04 44.92
N GLN A 293 28.62 -7.18 45.58
CA GLN A 293 27.59 -7.88 46.35
C GLN A 293 27.08 -7.07 47.54
N MET A 294 27.98 -6.39 48.25
CA MET A 294 27.62 -5.50 49.36
C MET A 294 26.74 -4.34 48.87
N ASP A 295 27.15 -3.66 47.79
CA ASP A 295 26.44 -2.51 47.25
C ASP A 295 25.10 -2.93 46.63
N LEU A 296 25.05 -4.07 45.94
CA LEU A 296 23.82 -4.64 45.40
C LEU A 296 22.81 -4.95 46.51
N SER A 297 23.28 -5.46 47.65
CA SER A 297 22.41 -5.74 48.80
C SER A 297 21.84 -4.46 49.41
N ARG A 298 22.65 -3.41 49.54
CA ARG A 298 22.19 -2.08 49.98
C ARG A 298 21.21 -1.46 48.99
N LEU A 299 21.48 -1.57 47.69
CA LEU A 299 20.58 -1.10 46.64
C LEU A 299 19.23 -1.80 46.70
N ARG A 300 19.21 -3.14 46.85
CA ARG A 300 17.98 -3.91 47.01
C ARG A 300 17.18 -3.47 48.23
N LEU A 301 17.84 -3.25 49.36
CA LEU A 301 17.18 -2.78 50.58
C LEU A 301 16.60 -1.36 50.41
N ALA A 302 17.37 -0.44 49.83
CA ALA A 302 16.94 0.92 49.57
C ALA A 302 15.75 0.96 48.60
N ALA A 303 15.82 0.19 47.51
CA ALA A 303 14.74 0.04 46.54
C ALA A 303 13.48 -0.55 47.18
N ALA A 304 13.60 -1.62 47.98
CA ALA A 304 12.47 -2.23 48.68
C ALA A 304 11.79 -1.25 49.66
N ARG A 305 12.56 -0.50 50.46
CA ARG A 305 12.02 0.52 51.37
C ARG A 305 11.28 1.63 50.62
N ALA A 306 11.86 2.15 49.55
CA ALA A 306 11.23 3.18 48.72
C ALA A 306 9.96 2.65 48.04
N TYR A 307 9.98 1.40 47.58
CA TYR A 307 8.84 0.75 46.93
C TYR A 307 7.67 0.53 47.90
N VAL A 308 7.93 0.01 49.10
CA VAL A 308 6.89 -0.15 50.15
C VAL A 308 6.29 1.20 50.50
N LYS A 309 7.12 2.23 50.70
CA LYS A 309 6.64 3.61 50.96
C LYS A 309 5.72 4.11 49.84
N ALA A 310 6.05 3.84 48.58
CA ALA A 310 5.22 4.22 47.43
C ALA A 310 3.89 3.45 47.35
N LEU A 311 3.88 2.16 47.73
CA LEU A 311 2.66 1.35 47.81
C LEU A 311 1.73 1.81 48.93
N GLU A 312 2.26 2.02 50.13
CA GLU A 312 1.49 2.51 51.29
C GLU A 312 0.86 3.88 51.03
N SER A 313 1.52 4.73 50.24
CA SER A 313 1.01 6.05 49.84
C SER A 313 0.24 6.04 48.50
N SER A 314 0.09 4.87 47.86
CA SER A 314 -0.59 4.69 46.55
C SER A 314 -0.11 5.63 45.44
N LEU A 315 1.17 6.05 45.48
CA LEU A 315 1.76 7.04 44.56
C LEU A 315 2.07 6.48 43.15
N THR A 316 1.71 5.24 42.87
CA THR A 316 1.99 4.60 41.59
C THR A 316 0.86 4.88 40.59
N PRO A 317 1.18 5.32 39.35
CA PRO A 317 0.19 5.56 38.30
C PRO A 317 -0.41 4.27 37.70
N MET A 318 -0.05 3.12 38.28
CA MET A 318 -0.63 1.80 38.02
C MET A 318 -1.17 1.23 39.32
N SER A 319 -2.36 0.64 39.25
CA SER A 319 -2.98 0.04 40.42
C SER A 319 -2.25 -1.26 40.78
N ALA A 320 -1.94 -1.43 42.06
CA ALA A 320 -1.33 -2.66 42.57
C ALA A 320 -2.34 -3.83 42.67
N SER A 321 -3.63 -3.59 42.42
CA SER A 321 -4.67 -4.60 42.49
C SER A 321 -4.65 -5.51 41.27
N LEU A 322 -4.36 -6.80 41.49
CA LEU A 322 -4.49 -7.85 40.45
C LEU A 322 -5.93 -7.96 39.90
N THR A 323 -6.92 -7.49 40.66
CA THR A 323 -8.35 -7.57 40.27
C THR A 323 -8.84 -6.35 39.51
N GLU A 324 -8.15 -5.22 39.63
CA GLU A 324 -8.52 -3.93 39.03
C GLU A 324 -7.27 -3.22 38.49
N PRO A 325 -6.63 -3.79 37.45
CA PRO A 325 -5.44 -3.21 36.87
C PRO A 325 -5.83 -1.96 36.06
N LEU A 326 -5.59 -0.80 36.67
CA LEU A 326 -5.86 0.50 36.09
C LEU A 326 -4.54 1.24 35.86
N LYS A 327 -4.45 1.92 34.72
CA LYS A 327 -3.37 2.84 34.39
C LYS A 327 -3.96 4.24 34.23
N MET A 328 -3.30 5.23 34.82
CA MET A 328 -3.69 6.63 34.69
C MET A 328 -2.51 7.47 34.22
N ASN A 329 -2.77 8.40 33.31
CA ASN A 329 -1.85 9.46 32.92
C ASN A 329 -2.58 10.81 32.89
N ALA A 330 -1.96 11.87 33.39
CA ALA A 330 -2.54 13.21 33.43
C ALA A 330 -1.78 14.13 32.48
N VAL A 331 -2.51 14.94 31.72
CA VAL A 331 -1.96 15.96 30.82
C VAL A 331 -2.58 17.30 31.16
N VAL A 332 -1.74 18.30 31.39
CA VAL A 332 -2.17 19.68 31.62
C VAL A 332 -1.93 20.49 30.35
N GLN A 333 -2.96 21.23 29.91
CA GLN A 333 -2.91 22.09 28.72
C GLN A 333 -3.43 23.49 29.09
N GLY A 334 -2.76 24.53 28.60
CA GLY A 334 -3.09 25.92 28.87
C GLY A 334 -1.89 26.68 29.45
N LEU A 335 -1.90 28.00 29.29
CA LEU A 335 -0.87 28.91 29.81
C LEU A 335 -1.34 29.69 31.06
N GLY A 336 -2.57 29.46 31.50
CA GLY A 336 -3.19 30.16 32.64
C GLY A 336 -4.04 31.38 32.20
N PRO A 337 -4.92 31.89 33.10
CA PRO A 337 -5.19 31.38 34.45
C PRO A 337 -6.01 30.08 34.44
N SER A 338 -6.63 29.70 33.32
CA SER A 338 -7.36 28.42 33.20
C SER A 338 -6.52 27.35 32.49
N PHE A 339 -6.47 26.17 33.11
CA PHE A 339 -5.82 24.97 32.60
C PHE A 339 -6.86 23.88 32.35
N LYS A 340 -6.79 23.26 31.17
CA LYS A 340 -7.49 22.02 30.88
C LYS A 340 -6.63 20.86 31.40
N LEU A 341 -7.17 20.11 32.36
CA LEU A 341 -6.56 18.90 32.90
C LEU A 341 -7.28 17.67 32.33
N THR A 342 -6.55 16.86 31.56
CA THR A 342 -7.05 15.64 30.93
C THR A 342 -6.48 14.41 31.63
N LEU A 343 -7.34 13.60 32.23
CA LEU A 343 -7.01 12.33 32.86
C LEU A 343 -7.29 11.19 31.88
N ASN A 344 -6.24 10.54 31.39
CA ASN A 344 -6.32 9.35 30.54
C ASN A 344 -6.32 8.11 31.42
N ILE A 345 -7.49 7.48 31.57
CA ILE A 345 -7.64 6.26 32.37
C ILE A 345 -7.86 5.07 31.44
N GLN A 346 -7.07 4.03 31.64
CA GLN A 346 -7.14 2.80 30.87
C GLN A 346 -7.26 1.60 31.80
N ASN A 347 -8.22 0.72 31.50
CA ASN A 347 -8.30 -0.60 32.09
C ASN A 347 -7.34 -1.54 31.34
N THR A 348 -6.33 -2.06 32.03
CA THR A 348 -5.31 -2.96 31.46
C THR A 348 -5.61 -4.44 31.72
N ALA A 349 -6.81 -4.77 32.21
CA ALA A 349 -7.27 -6.16 32.30
C ALA A 349 -7.42 -6.77 30.90
N SER A 350 -7.38 -8.10 30.81
CA SER A 350 -7.56 -8.82 29.54
C SER A 350 -9.02 -8.82 29.09
N CYS A 351 -9.95 -9.21 29.98
CA CYS A 351 -11.37 -9.43 29.63
C CYS A 351 -12.36 -8.96 30.71
N ARG A 352 -11.92 -8.22 31.74
CA ARG A 352 -12.77 -7.82 32.86
C ARG A 352 -13.05 -6.31 32.87
N PRO A 353 -14.30 -5.85 32.72
CA PRO A 353 -14.63 -4.43 32.89
C PRO A 353 -14.54 -4.01 34.35
N VAL A 354 -14.22 -2.74 34.58
CA VAL A 354 -14.21 -2.12 35.93
C VAL A 354 -15.32 -1.09 36.02
N MET A 355 -16.08 -1.10 37.12
CA MET A 355 -17.26 -0.28 37.35
C MET A 355 -17.21 0.39 38.73
N ASN A 356 -18.10 1.35 38.97
CA ASN A 356 -18.27 2.03 40.27
C ASN A 356 -17.00 2.71 40.76
N LEU A 357 -16.36 3.43 39.83
CA LEU A 357 -15.19 4.24 40.11
C LEU A 357 -15.58 5.72 40.21
N ALA A 358 -14.85 6.46 41.03
CA ALA A 358 -14.97 7.91 41.16
C ALA A 358 -13.58 8.55 41.15
N ILE A 359 -13.52 9.80 40.70
CA ILE A 359 -12.32 10.63 40.76
C ILE A 359 -12.54 11.73 41.79
N SER A 360 -11.53 11.96 42.62
CA SER A 360 -11.48 13.06 43.58
C SER A 360 -10.18 13.84 43.43
N PHE A 361 -10.25 15.16 43.59
CA PHE A 361 -9.08 16.04 43.58
C PHE A 361 -8.82 16.57 45.00
N LEU A 362 -7.55 16.70 45.37
CA LEU A 362 -7.09 17.40 46.58
C LEU A 362 -6.06 18.44 46.16
N TYR A 363 -6.34 19.70 46.46
CA TYR A 363 -5.55 20.87 46.07
C TYR A 363 -5.72 21.97 47.12
N ASP A 364 -4.87 23.00 47.06
CA ASP A 364 -5.02 24.21 47.88
C ASP A 364 -6.10 25.13 47.27
N GLU A 365 -7.23 25.28 47.96
CA GLU A 365 -8.37 26.10 47.54
C GLU A 365 -8.04 27.59 47.46
N ASN A 366 -6.93 28.04 48.06
CA ASN A 366 -6.46 29.43 47.91
C ASN A 366 -5.71 29.65 46.58
N LEU A 367 -5.21 28.57 45.96
CA LEU A 367 -4.42 28.62 44.73
C LEU A 367 -5.20 28.16 43.50
N TYR A 368 -6.09 27.19 43.64
CA TYR A 368 -6.85 26.63 42.53
C TYR A 368 -8.35 26.55 42.82
N SER A 369 -9.16 26.74 41.78
CA SER A 369 -10.59 26.49 41.77
C SER A 369 -10.93 25.45 40.72
N MET A 370 -11.84 24.54 41.04
CA MET A 370 -12.37 23.53 40.13
C MET A 370 -13.88 23.48 40.24
N ARG A 371 -14.59 23.48 39.10
CA ARG A 371 -16.06 23.40 39.09
C ARG A 371 -16.58 22.10 39.70
N THR A 372 -15.89 20.99 39.47
CA THR A 372 -16.26 19.66 39.96
C THR A 372 -15.01 18.92 40.44
N ALA A 373 -14.76 18.97 41.75
CA ALA A 373 -13.63 18.30 42.40
C ALA A 373 -13.90 16.81 42.73
N PHE A 374 -15.14 16.33 42.53
CA PHE A 374 -15.51 14.93 42.71
C PHE A 374 -16.58 14.52 41.70
N PHE A 375 -16.39 13.40 41.00
CA PHE A 375 -17.38 12.85 40.08
C PHE A 375 -17.18 11.35 39.81
N LYS A 376 -18.26 10.66 39.40
CA LYS A 376 -18.22 9.24 39.00
C LYS A 376 -17.76 9.12 37.55
N ILE A 377 -17.04 8.03 37.24
CA ILE A 377 -16.55 7.74 35.87
C ILE A 377 -17.29 6.55 35.27
N PRO A 378 -17.44 6.49 33.94
CA PRO A 378 -18.15 5.41 33.28
C PRO A 378 -17.44 4.06 33.46
N LEU A 379 -18.15 2.98 33.10
CA LEU A 379 -17.59 1.64 33.01
C LEU A 379 -16.37 1.63 32.09
N LEU A 380 -15.24 1.12 32.58
CA LEU A 380 -13.98 1.05 31.84
C LEU A 380 -13.84 -0.32 31.18
N VAL A 381 -14.10 -0.37 29.88
CA VAL A 381 -13.86 -1.57 29.05
C VAL A 381 -12.35 -1.84 28.91
N PRO A 382 -11.89 -3.10 29.02
CA PRO A 382 -10.51 -3.50 28.76
C PRO A 382 -9.91 -2.90 27.48
N GLY A 383 -8.69 -2.37 27.56
CA GLY A 383 -7.90 -1.91 26.42
C GLY A 383 -8.22 -0.51 25.90
N LEU A 384 -9.40 0.05 26.22
CA LEU A 384 -9.78 1.41 25.80
C LEU A 384 -9.20 2.48 26.73
N ASN A 385 -8.75 3.59 26.15
CA ASN A 385 -8.32 4.78 26.89
C ASN A 385 -9.47 5.79 26.97
N TYR A 386 -9.81 6.21 28.18
CA TYR A 386 -10.88 7.16 28.47
C TYR A 386 -10.28 8.50 28.87
N PRO A 387 -10.31 9.53 28.00
CA PRO A 387 -9.90 10.88 28.36
C PRO A 387 -11.02 11.57 29.13
N ILE A 388 -10.72 11.98 30.35
CA ILE A 388 -11.65 12.67 31.25
C ILE A 388 -11.11 14.08 31.46
N ASP A 389 -11.86 15.06 30.97
CA ASP A 389 -11.46 16.46 31.02
C ASP A 389 -12.08 17.16 32.24
N THR A 390 -11.26 17.96 32.92
CA THR A 390 -11.68 18.93 33.94
C THR A 390 -10.93 20.23 33.73
N PHE A 391 -11.47 21.33 34.25
CA PHE A 391 -10.85 22.65 34.17
C PHE A 391 -10.42 23.09 35.56
N VAL A 392 -9.16 23.52 35.65
CA VAL A 392 -8.54 24.07 36.86
C VAL A 392 -8.25 25.53 36.60
N GLU A 393 -8.74 26.40 37.47
CA GLU A 393 -8.51 27.84 37.42
C GLU A 393 -7.52 28.24 38.51
N CYS A 394 -6.45 28.94 38.14
CA CYS A 394 -5.47 29.49 39.08
C CYS A 394 -5.98 30.81 39.64
N LEU A 395 -6.06 30.90 40.96
CA LEU A 395 -6.55 32.07 41.70
C LEU A 395 -5.41 33.03 42.10
N SER A 396 -4.16 32.64 41.90
CA SER A 396 -2.99 33.38 42.36
C SER A 396 -2.32 34.18 41.24
N ASP A 397 -2.23 35.49 41.43
CA ASP A 397 -1.48 36.40 40.54
C ASP A 397 0.03 36.44 40.84
N LYS A 398 0.50 35.66 41.83
CA LYS A 398 1.88 35.71 42.33
C LYS A 398 2.83 34.73 41.65
N GLY A 399 2.40 34.07 40.57
CA GLY A 399 3.22 33.07 39.85
C GLY A 399 3.57 31.85 40.70
N ILE A 400 2.71 31.47 41.65
CA ILE A 400 2.91 30.33 42.55
C ILE A 400 2.25 29.09 41.94
N SER A 401 2.97 27.96 41.92
CA SER A 401 2.46 26.65 41.51
C SER A 401 2.54 25.65 42.66
N ASP A 402 1.64 24.68 42.68
CA ASP A 402 1.57 23.60 43.68
C ASP A 402 1.02 22.31 43.04
N ILE A 403 1.05 21.22 43.80
CA ILE A 403 0.68 19.89 43.34
C ILE A 403 -0.82 19.65 43.54
N ILE A 404 -1.53 19.28 42.48
CA ILE A 404 -2.89 18.72 42.58
C ILE A 404 -2.78 17.20 42.67
N LYS A 405 -3.37 16.62 43.72
CA LYS A 405 -3.45 15.17 43.88
C LYS A 405 -4.77 14.66 43.34
N VAL A 406 -4.70 13.63 42.51
CA VAL A 406 -5.87 12.98 41.91
C VAL A 406 -5.99 11.57 42.45
N PHE A 407 -7.14 11.23 43.00
CA PHE A 407 -7.45 9.91 43.53
C PHE A 407 -8.48 9.23 42.65
N VAL A 408 -8.18 8.01 42.20
CA VAL A 408 -9.20 7.10 41.63
C VAL A 408 -9.66 6.18 42.74
N LEU A 409 -10.92 6.29 43.09
CA LEU A 409 -11.55 5.61 44.22
C LEU A 409 -12.53 4.56 43.71
N ARG A 410 -12.71 3.50 44.50
CA ARG A 410 -13.81 2.55 44.31
C ARG A 410 -14.93 2.87 45.29
N GLU A 411 -16.16 2.89 44.80
CA GLU A 411 -17.33 3.11 45.65
C GLU A 411 -17.37 2.07 46.80
N GLY A 412 -17.53 2.55 48.03
CA GLY A 412 -17.51 1.72 49.24
C GLY A 412 -16.11 1.42 49.83
N LYS A 413 -15.02 1.90 49.21
CA LYS A 413 -13.66 1.83 49.79
C LYS A 413 -13.11 3.23 50.03
N SER A 414 -12.51 3.45 51.21
CA SER A 414 -11.86 4.71 51.57
C SER A 414 -10.43 4.83 51.02
N ALA A 415 -9.77 3.72 50.74
CA ALA A 415 -8.42 3.71 50.19
C ALA A 415 -8.44 3.90 48.66
N PRO A 416 -7.61 4.80 48.10
CA PRO A 416 -7.52 5.01 46.66
C PRO A 416 -6.92 3.80 45.94
N LEU A 417 -7.43 3.52 44.74
CA LEU A 417 -6.86 2.51 43.84
C LEU A 417 -5.59 3.01 43.14
N LEU A 418 -5.54 4.32 42.88
CA LEU A 418 -4.47 5.06 42.22
C LEU A 418 -4.42 6.48 42.79
N THR A 419 -3.22 6.98 43.02
CA THR A 419 -2.97 8.40 43.27
C THR A 419 -2.00 8.94 42.22
N ALA A 420 -2.36 10.04 41.57
CA ALA A 420 -1.46 10.79 40.70
C ALA A 420 -1.16 12.16 41.31
N HIS A 421 0.11 12.55 41.30
CA HIS A 421 0.55 13.89 41.70
C HIS A 421 0.86 14.70 40.45
N ILE A 422 0.10 15.77 40.25
CA ILE A 422 0.21 16.64 39.08
C ILE A 422 0.85 17.94 39.54
N ASN A 423 2.10 18.16 39.14
CA ASN A 423 2.74 19.45 39.34
C ASN A 423 2.11 20.43 38.35
N MET A 424 1.33 21.39 38.86
CA MET A 424 0.72 22.39 38.00
C MET A 424 1.79 23.34 37.45
N PRO A 425 1.70 23.75 36.17
CA PRO A 425 2.55 24.79 35.64
C PRO A 425 2.22 26.14 36.29
N VAL A 426 3.20 27.05 36.27
CA VAL A 426 2.99 28.44 36.69
C VAL A 426 2.04 29.14 35.72
N SER A 427 1.06 29.89 36.23
CA SER A 427 0.16 30.70 35.39
C SER A 427 0.89 31.92 34.83
N GLU A 428 0.87 32.09 33.50
CA GLU A 428 1.36 33.27 32.80
C GLU A 428 0.25 34.34 32.59
N GLY A 429 -1.01 33.99 32.87
CA GLY A 429 -2.16 34.89 32.76
C GLY A 429 -2.53 35.56 34.09
N LEU A 430 -2.95 36.83 34.04
CA LEU A 430 -3.56 37.56 35.15
C LEU A 430 -4.95 36.98 35.47
N ALA A 431 -5.30 36.84 36.75
CA ALA A 431 -6.68 36.50 37.13
C ALA A 431 -7.64 37.55 36.55
N LEU A 432 -8.58 37.11 35.72
CA LEU A 432 -9.68 37.96 35.26
C LEU A 432 -10.66 38.08 36.44
N ASN A 433 -10.55 39.17 37.20
CA ASN A 433 -11.52 39.54 38.24
C ASN A 433 -12.95 39.61 37.69
#